data_AF-A0A520FWQ9-F1
#
_entry.id   AF-A0A520FWQ9-F1
#
_cell.length_a   1.000
_cell.length_b   1.000
_cell.length_c   1.000
_cell.angle_alpha   90.00
_cell.angle_beta   90.00
_cell.angle_gamma   90.00
#
_symmetry.space_group_name_H-M   'P 1'
#
loop_
_entity.id
_entity.type
_entity.pdbx_description
1 polymer ?
#
loop_
_entity_poly.entity_id
_entity_poly.type
_entity_poly.pdbx_seq_one_letter_code
_entity_poly.pdbx_strand_id
1 'polypeptide(L)'
;MDGAPKSVLRFSSTRVSQPEPYQRAKTASLDADVAPREADRDAIAANLDKLRNSLPWVQKKHAMREELAKAGHIAETGLIETRLEVIGIEKELVVGVNRLKEAAAGLVSARQQRNQAIAEFRARSSSELVDAARRRDAVEQELVKARQRGELQVLRAPADGIVQQLAVTTGGGVVTPAQQLMVVVPENSPLEVEAQVQNKDVGHLRPGQTPSAVNGRHGLIAAGMSVSADIRTGERRVIEYLLSPMLRYRDEALRER
;
A
#
# COMPACT_ATOMS: atom_id res chain seq x y z
N MET A 1 6.13 1.82 32.32
CA MET A 1 5.82 0.39 32.54
C MET A 1 4.32 0.24 32.47
N ASP A 2 3.87 -0.77 31.72
CA ASP A 2 2.53 -1.36 31.61
C ASP A 2 1.36 -0.53 31.07
N GLY A 3 0.71 -1.09 30.02
CA GLY A 3 -0.64 -0.63 29.65
C GLY A 3 -1.17 -0.95 28.25
N ALA A 4 -0.41 -1.55 27.33
CA ALA A 4 -0.95 -1.94 26.02
C ALA A 4 -1.25 -3.45 25.99
N PRO A 5 -2.51 -3.89 25.84
CA PRO A 5 -2.82 -5.32 25.74
C PRO A 5 -2.22 -5.91 24.46
N LYS A 6 -1.29 -6.87 24.64
CA LYS A 6 -0.61 -7.65 23.58
C LYS A 6 -1.53 -8.64 22.84
N SER A 7 -2.85 -8.43 22.81
CA SER A 7 -3.81 -9.45 22.36
C SER A 7 -4.31 -9.30 20.92
N VAL A 8 -3.90 -8.29 20.14
CA VAL A 8 -4.56 -8.02 18.83
C VAL A 8 -3.73 -8.42 17.60
N LEU A 9 -2.52 -8.97 17.74
CA LEU A 9 -1.71 -9.38 16.59
C LEU A 9 -1.41 -10.89 16.59
N ARG A 10 -2.46 -11.69 16.53
CA ARG A 10 -2.40 -13.00 15.85
C ARG A 10 -3.42 -12.98 14.73
N PHE A 11 -3.12 -12.22 13.68
CA PHE A 11 -3.80 -12.43 12.41
C PHE A 11 -3.40 -13.83 11.94
N SER A 12 -4.37 -14.73 11.99
CA SER A 12 -4.26 -16.08 11.50
C SER A 12 -3.79 -16.05 10.04
N SER A 13 -2.52 -16.36 9.82
CA SER A 13 -1.99 -16.82 8.52
C SER A 13 -2.50 -18.23 8.19
N THR A 14 -3.69 -18.60 8.70
CA THR A 14 -4.36 -19.86 8.43
C THR A 14 -4.83 -19.81 6.99
N ARG A 15 -3.90 -20.17 6.10
CA ARG A 15 -4.12 -20.83 4.82
C ARG A 15 -5.36 -20.34 4.06
N VAL A 16 -5.19 -19.22 3.37
CA VAL A 16 -5.89 -18.96 2.10
C VAL A 16 -5.31 -19.94 1.06
N SER A 17 -5.51 -21.24 1.27
CA SER A 17 -5.06 -22.29 0.35
C SER A 17 -6.21 -23.17 -0.13
N GLN A 18 -7.45 -22.77 0.10
CA GLN A 18 -8.63 -23.49 -0.39
C GLN A 18 -9.03 -23.27 -1.86
N PRO A 19 -8.53 -22.29 -2.64
CA PRO A 19 -8.88 -22.26 -4.07
C PRO A 19 -8.12 -23.33 -4.88
N GLU A 20 -6.90 -23.73 -4.53
CA GLU A 20 -6.11 -24.64 -5.38
C GLU A 20 -6.70 -26.04 -5.59
N PRO A 21 -7.14 -26.80 -4.57
CA PRO A 21 -7.56 -28.18 -4.77
C PRO A 21 -8.89 -28.29 -5.53
N TYR A 22 -9.85 -27.41 -5.26
CA TYR A 22 -11.13 -27.39 -5.99
C TYR A 22 -10.93 -27.05 -7.47
N GLN A 23 -10.01 -26.12 -7.77
CA GLN A 23 -9.77 -25.65 -9.13
C GLN A 23 -8.95 -26.66 -9.94
N ARG A 24 -7.94 -27.31 -9.33
CA ARG A 24 -7.24 -28.44 -9.95
C ARG A 24 -8.21 -29.59 -10.25
N ALA A 25 -9.17 -29.85 -9.37
CA ALA A 25 -10.20 -30.85 -9.61
C ALA A 25 -11.15 -30.44 -10.76
N LYS A 26 -11.53 -29.16 -10.86
CA LYS A 26 -12.36 -28.64 -11.95
C LYS A 26 -11.66 -28.75 -13.31
N THR A 27 -10.39 -28.35 -13.40
CA THR A 27 -9.61 -28.53 -14.63
C THR A 27 -9.42 -30.01 -14.92
N ALA A 28 -9.02 -30.82 -13.94
CA ALA A 28 -8.89 -32.26 -14.13
C ALA A 28 -10.18 -32.95 -14.62
N SER A 29 -11.36 -32.46 -14.20
CA SER A 29 -12.65 -32.94 -14.72
C SER A 29 -12.84 -32.62 -16.19
N LEU A 30 -12.57 -31.38 -16.61
CA LEU A 30 -12.66 -30.97 -18.02
C LEU A 30 -11.60 -31.69 -18.87
N ASP A 31 -10.46 -32.02 -18.27
CA ASP A 31 -9.41 -32.82 -18.90
C ASP A 31 -9.86 -34.26 -19.11
N ALA A 32 -10.51 -34.84 -18.09
CA ALA A 32 -11.11 -36.16 -18.15
C ALA A 32 -12.29 -36.23 -19.13
N ASP A 33 -12.93 -35.11 -19.48
CA ASP A 33 -13.97 -35.07 -20.51
C ASP A 33 -13.42 -35.00 -21.95
N VAL A 34 -12.21 -34.43 -22.13
CA VAL A 34 -11.55 -34.31 -23.44
C VAL A 34 -10.92 -35.65 -23.86
N ALA A 35 -10.27 -36.36 -22.93
CA ALA A 35 -9.53 -37.57 -23.26
C ALA A 35 -10.38 -38.70 -23.90
N PRO A 36 -11.60 -39.03 -23.40
CA PRO A 36 -12.46 -40.02 -24.04
C PRO A 36 -12.92 -39.60 -25.44
N ARG A 37 -13.20 -38.31 -25.66
CA ARG A 37 -13.61 -37.77 -26.97
C ARG A 37 -12.47 -37.83 -27.98
N GLU A 38 -11.25 -37.61 -27.50
CA GLU A 38 -10.05 -37.75 -28.33
C GLU A 38 -9.81 -39.20 -28.72
N ALA A 39 -9.89 -40.13 -27.75
CA ALA A 39 -9.78 -41.56 -27.99
C ALA A 39 -10.86 -42.10 -28.94
N ASP A 40 -12.11 -41.66 -28.81
CA ASP A 40 -13.19 -42.05 -29.71
C ASP A 40 -12.94 -41.57 -31.14
N ARG A 41 -12.55 -40.31 -31.32
CA ARG A 41 -12.14 -39.75 -32.61
C ARG A 41 -11.00 -40.56 -33.23
N ASP A 42 -9.98 -40.92 -32.45
CA ASP A 42 -8.83 -41.69 -32.92
C ASP A 42 -9.20 -43.14 -33.29
N ALA A 43 -10.08 -43.78 -32.52
CA ALA A 43 -10.59 -45.12 -32.83
C ALA A 43 -11.36 -45.14 -34.16
N ILE A 44 -12.21 -44.14 -34.40
CA ILE A 44 -12.95 -43.99 -35.67
C ILE A 44 -11.97 -43.75 -36.83
N ALA A 45 -10.96 -42.90 -36.63
CA ALA A 45 -9.94 -42.63 -37.64
C ALA A 45 -9.16 -43.90 -38.02
N ALA A 46 -8.73 -44.69 -37.03
CA ALA A 46 -8.01 -45.94 -37.27
C ALA A 46 -8.86 -46.95 -38.05
N ASN A 47 -10.16 -47.06 -37.75
CA ASN A 47 -11.05 -47.93 -38.51
C ASN A 47 -11.24 -47.45 -39.96
N LEU A 48 -11.36 -46.14 -40.16
CA LEU A 48 -11.40 -45.56 -41.51
C LEU A 48 -10.15 -45.85 -42.31
N ASP A 49 -8.96 -45.74 -41.70
CA ASP A 49 -7.71 -46.03 -42.38
C ASP A 49 -7.62 -47.50 -42.79
N LYS A 50 -8.10 -48.42 -41.95
CA LYS A 50 -8.22 -49.84 -42.31
C LYS A 50 -9.12 -50.04 -43.55
N LEU A 51 -10.29 -49.40 -43.58
CA LEU A 51 -11.23 -49.51 -44.72
C LEU A 51 -10.69 -48.85 -45.99
N ARG A 52 -10.01 -47.70 -45.87
CA ARG A 52 -9.33 -47.03 -46.99
C ARG A 52 -8.24 -47.90 -47.61
N ASN A 53 -7.50 -48.63 -46.76
CA ASN A 53 -6.44 -49.51 -47.20
C ASN A 53 -6.97 -50.81 -47.84
N SER A 54 -8.12 -51.32 -47.40
CA SER A 54 -8.71 -52.55 -47.97
C SER A 54 -9.48 -52.31 -49.27
N LEU A 55 -10.14 -51.16 -49.40
CA LEU A 55 -10.95 -50.79 -50.57
C LEU A 55 -10.26 -51.01 -51.93
N PRO A 56 -9.02 -50.54 -52.18
CA PRO A 56 -8.38 -50.72 -53.49
C PRO A 56 -8.14 -52.21 -53.83
N TRP A 57 -7.93 -53.06 -52.83
CA TRP A 57 -7.76 -54.50 -53.06
C TRP A 57 -9.06 -55.19 -53.43
N VAL A 58 -10.17 -54.81 -52.78
CA VAL A 58 -11.50 -55.34 -53.10
C VAL A 58 -11.98 -54.82 -54.46
N GLN A 59 -11.72 -53.56 -54.78
CA GLN A 59 -11.98 -53.00 -56.11
C GLN A 59 -11.17 -53.71 -57.20
N LYS A 60 -9.89 -53.99 -56.96
CA LYS A 60 -9.05 -54.75 -57.89
C LYS A 60 -9.55 -56.18 -58.07
N LYS A 61 -9.97 -56.86 -56.99
CA LYS A 61 -10.59 -58.19 -57.03
C LYS A 61 -11.87 -58.19 -57.88
N HIS A 62 -12.72 -57.18 -57.72
CA HIS A 62 -13.93 -57.03 -58.52
C HIS A 62 -13.62 -56.80 -60.01
N ALA A 63 -12.68 -55.89 -60.32
CA ALA A 63 -12.27 -55.63 -61.70
C ALA A 63 -11.70 -56.88 -62.40
N MET A 64 -10.91 -57.69 -61.70
CA MET A 64 -10.42 -58.97 -62.23
C MET A 64 -11.56 -59.95 -62.52
N ARG A 65 -12.57 -60.05 -61.65
CA ARG A 65 -13.74 -60.90 -61.90
C ARG A 65 -14.62 -60.39 -63.04
N GLU A 66 -14.71 -59.07 -63.21
CA GLU A 66 -15.44 -58.45 -64.32
C GLU A 66 -14.85 -58.86 -65.67
N GLU A 67 -13.52 -58.81 -65.80
CA GLU A 67 -12.82 -59.24 -67.02
C GLU A 67 -13.00 -60.75 -67.30
N LEU A 68 -12.96 -61.59 -66.27
CA LEU A 68 -13.20 -63.03 -66.41
C LEU A 68 -14.65 -63.36 -66.77
N ALA A 69 -15.61 -62.58 -66.28
CA ALA A 69 -17.02 -62.71 -66.64
C ALA A 69 -17.26 -62.32 -68.10
N LYS A 70 -16.63 -61.24 -68.59
CA LYS A 70 -16.68 -60.85 -70.02
C LYS A 70 -16.13 -61.95 -70.95
N ALA A 71 -15.13 -62.69 -70.49
CA ALA A 71 -14.58 -63.85 -71.19
C ALA A 71 -15.42 -65.14 -71.03
N GLY A 72 -16.52 -65.11 -70.28
CA GLY A 72 -17.41 -66.26 -70.08
C GLY A 72 -16.90 -67.31 -69.09
N HIS A 73 -15.88 -67.00 -68.28
CA HIS A 73 -15.22 -67.97 -67.39
C HIS A 73 -15.73 -67.95 -65.94
N ILE A 74 -16.64 -67.04 -65.59
CA ILE A 74 -17.21 -66.89 -64.24
C ILE A 74 -18.72 -66.65 -64.30
N ALA A 75 -19.45 -67.20 -63.33
CA ALA A 75 -20.87 -66.95 -63.14
C ALA A 75 -21.15 -65.51 -62.66
N GLU A 76 -22.23 -64.90 -63.16
CA GLU A 76 -22.66 -63.55 -62.83
C GLU A 76 -22.91 -63.35 -61.32
N THR A 77 -23.34 -64.39 -60.62
CA THR A 77 -23.53 -64.40 -59.16
C THR A 77 -22.26 -63.98 -58.40
N GLY A 78 -21.10 -64.52 -58.80
CA GLY A 78 -19.82 -64.19 -58.17
C GLY A 78 -19.35 -62.75 -58.46
N LEU A 79 -19.82 -62.14 -59.55
CA LEU A 79 -19.59 -60.73 -59.87
C LEU A 79 -20.44 -59.83 -58.97
N ILE A 80 -21.73 -60.16 -58.82
CA ILE A 80 -22.67 -59.45 -57.94
C ILE A 80 -22.16 -59.45 -56.50
N GLU A 81 -21.72 -60.60 -55.98
CA GLU A 81 -21.16 -60.70 -54.62
C GLU A 81 -19.98 -59.74 -54.40
N THR A 82 -19.01 -59.71 -55.32
CA THR A 82 -17.88 -58.78 -55.20
C THR A 82 -18.28 -57.32 -55.38
N ARG A 83 -19.30 -57.03 -56.19
CA ARG A 83 -19.83 -55.68 -56.32
C ARG A 83 -20.48 -55.22 -55.02
N LEU A 84 -21.27 -56.09 -54.39
CA LEU A 84 -21.88 -55.83 -53.08
C LEU A 84 -20.81 -55.63 -51.99
N GLU A 85 -19.69 -56.38 -52.04
CA GLU A 85 -18.55 -56.21 -51.16
C GLU A 85 -17.92 -54.81 -51.29
N VAL A 86 -17.65 -54.35 -52.53
CA VAL A 86 -17.15 -52.98 -52.80
C VAL A 86 -18.12 -51.92 -52.29
N ILE A 87 -19.41 -52.04 -52.63
CA ILE A 87 -20.45 -51.09 -52.22
C ILE A 87 -20.58 -51.04 -50.69
N GLY A 88 -20.46 -52.19 -50.01
CA GLY A 88 -20.47 -52.29 -48.56
C GLY A 88 -19.36 -51.45 -47.93
N ILE A 89 -18.12 -51.66 -48.35
CA ILE A 89 -16.95 -50.92 -47.85
C ILE A 89 -17.07 -49.42 -48.17
N GLU A 90 -17.50 -49.05 -49.38
CA GLU A 90 -17.71 -47.65 -49.75
C GLU A 90 -18.75 -46.96 -48.85
N LYS A 91 -19.88 -47.63 -48.59
CA LYS A 91 -20.91 -47.12 -47.68
C LYS A 91 -20.40 -46.98 -46.25
N GLU A 92 -19.67 -47.98 -45.75
CA GLU A 92 -19.03 -47.91 -44.42
C GLU A 92 -18.04 -46.75 -44.33
N LEU A 93 -17.30 -46.48 -45.40
CA LEU A 93 -16.38 -45.35 -45.48
C LEU A 93 -17.11 -44.02 -45.32
N VAL A 94 -18.20 -43.83 -46.06
CA VAL A 94 -19.01 -42.59 -46.01
C VAL A 94 -19.58 -42.38 -44.61
N VAL A 95 -20.14 -43.44 -44.00
CA VAL A 95 -20.67 -43.38 -42.64
C VAL A 95 -19.56 -43.06 -41.63
N GLY A 96 -18.41 -43.73 -41.75
CA GLY A 96 -17.26 -43.50 -40.88
C GLY A 96 -16.73 -42.08 -40.97
N VAL A 97 -16.63 -41.51 -42.18
CA VAL A 97 -16.15 -40.13 -42.40
C VAL A 97 -17.09 -39.12 -41.74
N ASN A 98 -18.40 -39.32 -41.86
CA ASN A 98 -19.38 -38.45 -41.19
C ASN A 98 -19.26 -38.54 -39.66
N ARG A 99 -19.12 -39.76 -39.12
CA ARG A 99 -18.88 -39.96 -37.68
C ARG A 99 -17.58 -39.32 -37.21
N LEU A 100 -16.51 -39.42 -37.99
CA LEU A 100 -15.24 -38.77 -37.67
C LEU A 100 -15.39 -37.24 -37.61
N LYS A 101 -16.13 -36.66 -38.56
CA LYS A 101 -16.40 -35.22 -38.60
C LYS A 101 -17.18 -34.77 -37.36
N GLU A 102 -18.20 -35.53 -36.97
CA GLU A 102 -19.00 -35.28 -35.77
C GLU A 102 -18.15 -35.40 -34.48
N ALA A 103 -17.39 -36.48 -34.33
CA ALA A 103 -16.50 -36.71 -33.20
C ALA A 103 -15.42 -35.61 -33.10
N ALA A 104 -14.83 -35.20 -34.21
CA ALA A 104 -13.85 -34.12 -34.27
C ALA A 104 -14.45 -32.77 -33.86
N ALA A 105 -15.67 -32.45 -34.32
CA ALA A 105 -16.38 -31.24 -33.89
C ALA A 105 -16.70 -31.27 -32.39
N GLY A 106 -17.11 -32.42 -31.87
CA GLY A 106 -17.32 -32.64 -30.44
C GLY A 106 -16.05 -32.44 -29.60
N LEU A 107 -14.91 -32.95 -30.07
CA LEU A 107 -13.61 -32.75 -29.43
C LEU A 107 -13.19 -31.27 -29.41
N VAL A 108 -13.38 -30.56 -30.53
CA VAL A 108 -13.09 -29.13 -30.61
C VAL A 108 -13.96 -28.35 -29.62
N SER A 109 -15.26 -28.63 -29.56
CA SER A 109 -16.18 -28.00 -28.59
C SER A 109 -15.75 -28.24 -27.15
N ALA A 110 -15.40 -29.48 -26.79
CA ALA A 110 -14.92 -29.81 -25.45
C ALA A 110 -13.61 -29.09 -25.10
N ARG A 111 -12.66 -29.00 -26.04
CA ARG A 111 -11.41 -28.24 -25.87
C ARG A 111 -11.67 -26.74 -25.69
N GLN A 112 -12.62 -26.17 -26.42
CA GLN A 112 -13.01 -24.76 -26.27
C GLN A 112 -13.62 -24.48 -24.89
N GLN A 113 -14.53 -25.33 -24.42
CA GLN A 113 -15.11 -25.20 -23.07
C GLN A 113 -14.04 -25.26 -21.98
N ARG A 114 -13.08 -26.18 -22.10
CA ARG A 114 -11.92 -26.27 -21.22
C ARG A 114 -11.10 -24.96 -21.22
N ASN A 115 -10.75 -24.46 -22.39
CA ASN A 115 -9.94 -23.24 -22.52
C ASN A 115 -10.67 -22.00 -21.98
N GLN A 116 -11.97 -21.90 -22.24
CA GLN A 116 -12.81 -20.84 -21.71
C GLN A 116 -12.82 -20.87 -20.17
N ALA A 117 -13.03 -22.05 -19.57
CA ALA A 117 -13.01 -22.20 -18.11
C ALA A 117 -11.67 -21.77 -17.49
N ILE A 118 -10.54 -22.12 -18.14
CA ILE A 118 -9.20 -21.71 -17.71
C ILE A 118 -9.03 -20.18 -17.82
N ALA A 119 -9.50 -19.58 -18.91
CA ALA A 119 -9.40 -18.13 -19.12
C ALA A 119 -10.24 -17.35 -18.12
N GLU A 120 -11.49 -17.76 -17.88
CA GLU A 120 -12.38 -17.18 -16.87
C GLU A 120 -11.82 -17.32 -15.46
N PHE A 121 -11.16 -18.44 -15.16
CA PHE A 121 -10.48 -18.63 -13.89
C PHE A 121 -9.33 -17.62 -13.73
N ARG A 122 -8.44 -17.51 -14.72
CA ARG A 122 -7.32 -16.54 -14.69
C ARG A 122 -7.82 -15.10 -14.53
N ALA A 123 -8.88 -14.73 -15.25
CA ALA A 123 -9.48 -13.40 -15.15
C ALA A 123 -10.05 -13.13 -13.74
N ARG A 124 -10.79 -14.09 -13.17
CA ARG A 124 -11.34 -13.97 -11.81
C ARG A 124 -10.24 -13.82 -10.77
N SER A 125 -9.22 -14.68 -10.79
CA SER A 125 -8.10 -14.59 -9.84
C SER A 125 -7.33 -13.28 -9.98
N SER A 126 -7.13 -12.77 -11.20
CA SER A 126 -6.51 -11.47 -11.40
C SER A 126 -7.33 -10.34 -10.79
N SER A 127 -8.66 -10.36 -10.95
CA SER A 127 -9.55 -9.37 -10.33
C SER A 127 -9.50 -9.43 -8.80
N GLU A 128 -9.57 -10.64 -8.24
CA GLU A 128 -9.49 -10.85 -6.79
C GLU A 128 -8.16 -10.34 -6.22
N LEU A 129 -7.04 -10.55 -6.92
CA LEU A 129 -5.74 -10.04 -6.53
C LEU A 129 -5.69 -8.50 -6.54
N VAL A 130 -6.25 -7.88 -7.58
CA VAL A 130 -6.31 -6.42 -7.68
C VAL A 130 -7.17 -5.84 -6.55
N ASP A 131 -8.31 -6.44 -6.26
CA ASP A 131 -9.19 -5.98 -5.19
C ASP A 131 -8.57 -6.19 -3.80
N ALA A 132 -7.90 -7.32 -3.58
CA ALA A 132 -7.15 -7.57 -2.35
C ALA A 132 -6.00 -6.57 -2.17
N ALA A 133 -5.26 -6.25 -3.24
CA ALA A 133 -4.21 -5.24 -3.21
C ALA A 133 -4.75 -3.84 -2.87
N ARG A 134 -5.88 -3.44 -3.47
CA ARG A 134 -6.56 -2.17 -3.13
C ARG A 134 -6.99 -2.12 -1.66
N ARG A 135 -7.54 -3.21 -1.13
CA ARG A 135 -7.93 -3.31 0.29
C ARG A 135 -6.72 -3.19 1.21
N ARG A 136 -5.62 -3.86 0.87
CA ARG A 136 -4.35 -3.71 1.59
C ARG A 136 -3.92 -2.24 1.63
N ASP A 137 -3.88 -1.58 0.47
CA ASP A 137 -3.42 -0.19 0.38
C ASP A 137 -4.29 0.76 1.21
N ALA A 138 -5.61 0.58 1.18
CA ALA A 138 -6.53 1.37 2.00
C ALA A 138 -6.25 1.18 3.50
N VAL A 139 -6.14 -0.08 3.97
CA VAL A 139 -5.85 -0.39 5.37
C VAL A 139 -4.46 0.11 5.80
N GLU A 140 -3.48 0.04 4.91
CA GLU A 140 -2.14 0.55 5.19
C GLU A 140 -2.12 2.07 5.36
N GLN A 141 -2.87 2.81 4.54
CA GLN A 141 -3.04 4.25 4.72
C GLN A 141 -3.76 4.60 6.03
N GLU A 142 -4.78 3.84 6.40
CA GLU A 142 -5.44 3.99 7.70
C GLU A 142 -4.49 3.73 8.87
N LEU A 143 -3.63 2.71 8.75
CA LEU A 143 -2.61 2.39 9.75
C LEU A 143 -1.58 3.53 9.90
N VAL A 144 -1.13 4.14 8.80
CA VAL A 144 -0.22 5.31 8.84
C VAL A 144 -0.89 6.46 9.59
N LYS A 145 -2.14 6.80 9.26
CA LYS A 145 -2.91 7.86 9.95
C LYS A 145 -3.16 7.54 11.42
N ALA A 146 -3.39 6.27 11.76
CA ALA A 146 -3.57 5.83 13.14
C ALA A 146 -2.26 5.97 13.94
N ARG A 147 -1.11 5.58 13.36
CA ARG A 147 0.22 5.75 13.98
C ARG A 147 0.56 7.22 14.21
N GLN A 148 0.38 8.08 13.22
CA GLN A 148 0.61 9.53 13.35
C GLN A 148 -0.25 10.13 14.48
N ARG A 149 -1.53 9.75 14.56
CA ARG A 149 -2.40 10.19 15.66
C ARG A 149 -1.91 9.69 17.03
N GLY A 150 -1.41 8.46 17.10
CA GLY A 150 -0.81 7.91 18.32
C GLY A 150 0.46 8.66 18.76
N GLU A 151 1.31 9.06 17.82
CA GLU A 151 2.50 9.87 18.13
C GLU A 151 2.13 11.25 18.70
N LEU A 152 1.06 11.87 18.18
CA LEU A 152 0.54 13.17 18.66
C LEU A 152 -0.15 13.09 20.03
N GLN A 153 -0.40 11.90 20.58
CA GLN A 153 -0.93 11.75 21.94
C GLN A 153 0.14 11.98 23.02
N VAL A 154 1.42 11.92 22.65
CA VAL A 154 2.53 12.16 23.57
C VAL A 154 3.17 13.48 23.25
N LEU A 155 2.92 14.48 24.09
CA LEU A 155 3.59 15.78 23.98
C LEU A 155 5.01 15.65 24.53
N ARG A 156 6.00 15.99 23.69
CA ARG A 156 7.41 16.05 24.05
C ARG A 156 7.86 17.50 24.08
N ALA A 157 8.79 17.82 24.99
CA ALA A 157 9.40 19.15 25.01
C ALA A 157 10.20 19.36 23.72
N PRO A 158 10.05 20.51 23.03
CA PRO A 158 10.77 20.80 21.79
C PRO A 158 12.24 21.17 22.02
N ALA A 159 12.60 21.60 23.23
CA ALA A 159 13.95 21.91 23.65
C ALA A 159 14.10 21.68 25.16
N ASP A 160 15.33 21.50 25.63
CA ASP A 160 15.65 21.45 27.06
C ASP A 160 15.35 22.80 27.72
N GLY A 161 14.68 22.78 28.86
CA GLY A 161 14.21 24.00 29.50
C GLY A 161 13.32 23.75 30.71
N ILE A 162 12.89 24.84 31.33
CA ILE A 162 12.02 24.83 32.50
C ILE A 162 10.56 24.99 32.03
N VAL A 163 9.67 24.14 32.54
CA VAL A 163 8.22 24.25 32.29
C VAL A 163 7.62 25.36 33.15
N GLN A 164 6.85 26.25 32.52
CA GLN A 164 6.10 27.34 33.14
C GLN A 164 4.64 27.34 32.66
N GLN A 165 3.78 28.06 33.39
CA GLN A 165 2.38 28.29 33.03
C GLN A 165 1.59 27.00 32.70
N LEU A 166 1.70 25.97 33.56
CA LEU A 166 0.97 24.72 33.39
C LEU A 166 -0.55 24.97 33.57
N ALA A 167 -1.30 24.88 32.48
CA ALA A 167 -2.72 25.19 32.44
C ALA A 167 -3.63 24.03 32.88
N VAL A 168 -3.15 22.78 32.78
CA VAL A 168 -3.94 21.58 33.13
C VAL A 168 -3.24 20.82 34.24
N THR A 169 -3.95 20.64 35.36
CA THR A 169 -3.41 20.04 36.59
C THR A 169 -4.09 18.72 36.97
N THR A 170 -5.14 18.32 36.24
CA THR A 170 -5.95 17.14 36.54
C THR A 170 -5.79 16.05 35.48
N GLY A 171 -5.57 14.81 35.92
CA GLY A 171 -5.58 13.65 35.03
C GLY A 171 -7.00 13.38 34.51
N GLY A 172 -7.16 13.31 33.19
CA GLY A 172 -8.45 13.03 32.54
C GLY A 172 -9.23 14.27 32.07
N GLY A 173 -8.67 15.47 32.20
CA GLY A 173 -9.25 16.68 31.58
C GLY A 173 -9.21 16.62 30.05
N VAL A 174 -10.28 17.10 29.40
CA VAL A 174 -10.35 17.21 27.94
C VAL A 174 -9.74 18.55 27.51
N VAL A 175 -8.84 18.50 26.53
CA VAL A 175 -8.18 19.68 25.95
C VAL A 175 -8.56 19.82 24.49
N THR A 176 -8.66 21.06 24.00
CA THR A 176 -9.01 21.34 22.60
C THR A 176 -7.76 21.54 21.73
N PRO A 177 -7.86 21.33 20.40
CA PRO A 177 -6.77 21.67 19.48
C PRO A 177 -6.35 23.13 19.63
N ALA A 178 -5.04 23.39 19.59
CA ALA A 178 -4.41 24.71 19.75
C ALA A 178 -4.55 25.35 21.16
N GLN A 179 -5.10 24.65 22.15
CA GLN A 179 -5.05 25.11 23.53
C GLN A 179 -3.60 25.05 24.06
N GLN A 180 -3.09 26.18 24.56
CA GLN A 180 -1.78 26.24 25.19
C GLN A 180 -1.82 25.53 26.55
N LEU A 181 -1.02 24.48 26.70
CA LEU A 181 -1.00 23.67 27.93
C LEU A 181 0.11 24.08 28.90
N MET A 182 1.27 24.48 28.35
CA MET A 182 2.44 24.91 29.11
C MET A 182 3.39 25.72 28.21
N VAL A 183 4.30 26.46 28.82
CA VAL A 183 5.42 27.15 28.15
C VAL A 183 6.71 26.50 28.59
N VAL A 184 7.58 26.13 27.65
CA VAL A 184 8.94 25.64 27.95
C VAL A 184 9.92 26.79 27.70
N VAL A 185 10.62 27.24 28.75
CA VAL A 185 11.61 28.31 28.67
C VAL A 185 13.02 27.70 28.65
N PRO A 186 13.80 27.89 27.57
CA PRO A 186 15.17 27.35 27.49
C PRO A 186 16.09 27.96 28.55
N GLU A 187 16.90 27.12 29.20
CA GLU A 187 17.84 27.55 30.25
C GLU A 187 18.95 28.47 29.74
N ASN A 188 19.32 28.35 28.46
CA ASN A 188 20.42 29.12 27.84
C ASN A 188 19.92 30.34 27.03
N SER A 189 18.73 30.85 27.31
CA SER A 189 18.22 32.05 26.64
C SER A 189 18.75 33.33 27.34
N PRO A 190 19.18 34.36 26.60
CA PRO A 190 19.59 35.62 27.20
C PRO A 190 18.38 36.23 27.93
N LEU A 191 18.52 36.43 29.24
CA LEU A 191 17.48 37.03 30.06
C LEU A 191 17.44 38.54 29.81
N GLU A 192 16.36 39.00 29.19
CA GLU A 192 16.07 40.43 29.04
C GLU A 192 15.22 40.89 30.24
N VAL A 193 15.61 42.00 30.86
CA VAL A 193 14.88 42.58 31.98
C VAL A 193 14.32 43.92 31.53
N GLU A 194 12.99 44.03 31.55
CA GLU A 194 12.30 45.30 31.36
C GLU A 194 12.09 45.95 32.73
N ALA A 195 12.72 47.11 32.95
CA ALA A 195 12.57 47.89 34.16
C ALA A 195 11.74 49.14 33.87
N GLN A 196 10.67 49.35 34.63
CA GLN A 196 9.89 50.58 34.55
C GLN A 196 10.59 51.68 35.35
N VAL A 197 10.94 52.77 34.68
CA VAL A 197 11.64 53.90 35.27
C VAL A 197 10.67 55.06 35.40
N GLN A 198 10.57 55.64 36.60
CA GLN A 198 9.75 56.83 36.80
C GLN A 198 10.36 58.02 36.05
N ASN A 199 9.52 58.85 35.43
CA ASN A 199 9.96 59.96 34.58
C ASN A 199 10.98 60.90 35.27
N LYS A 200 10.89 61.07 36.59
CA LYS A 200 11.84 61.87 37.39
C LYS A 200 13.27 61.32 37.41
N ASP A 201 13.45 60.01 37.18
CA ASP A 201 14.73 59.32 37.32
C ASP A 201 15.39 59.00 35.96
N VAL A 202 14.68 59.23 34.84
CA VAL A 202 15.16 58.94 33.48
C VAL A 202 16.44 59.71 33.10
N GLY A 203 16.61 60.94 33.62
CA GLY A 203 17.79 61.78 33.37
C GLY A 203 19.08 61.24 33.98
N HIS A 204 19.01 60.22 34.83
CA HIS A 204 20.14 59.64 35.53
C HIS A 204 20.59 58.28 34.97
N LEU A 205 19.90 57.76 33.94
CA LEU A 205 20.21 56.49 33.33
C LEU A 205 21.19 56.61 32.16
N ARG A 206 22.14 55.68 32.07
CA ARG A 206 23.09 55.58 30.95
C ARG A 206 23.17 54.15 30.41
N PRO A 207 23.27 53.95 29.08
CA PRO A 207 23.56 52.64 28.50
C PRO A 207 24.84 52.05 29.13
N GLY A 208 24.79 50.77 29.52
CA GLY A 208 25.91 50.06 30.16
C GLY A 208 26.00 50.21 31.68
N GLN A 209 25.08 50.94 32.33
CA GLN A 209 25.02 51.03 33.78
C GLN A 209 24.59 49.69 34.41
N THR A 210 25.42 49.12 35.28
CA THR A 210 25.13 47.87 35.99
C THR A 210 24.14 48.11 37.14
N PRO A 211 22.97 47.43 37.17
CA PRO A 211 22.05 47.54 38.30
C PRO A 211 22.67 46.89 39.54
N SER A 212 22.63 47.60 40.68
CA SER A 212 23.08 47.06 41.96
C SER A 212 21.89 46.42 42.69
N ALA A 213 22.01 45.15 43.08
CA ALA A 213 20.97 44.44 43.82
C ALA A 213 20.72 45.10 45.19
N VAL A 214 19.45 45.33 45.54
CA VAL A 214 19.06 45.87 46.85
C VAL A 214 18.72 44.70 47.79
N ASN A 215 19.27 44.74 49.01
CA ASN A 215 19.06 43.83 50.15
C ASN A 215 19.80 42.47 50.18
N GLY A 216 21.04 42.39 49.67
CA GLY A 216 22.04 41.39 50.13
C GLY A 216 21.67 39.90 50.05
N ARG A 217 20.54 39.54 49.43
CA ARG A 217 20.09 38.18 49.22
C ARG A 217 20.07 37.93 47.73
N HIS A 218 21.03 37.14 47.27
CA HIS A 218 21.03 36.55 45.93
C HIS A 218 19.90 35.52 45.87
N GLY A 219 18.66 35.98 45.67
CA GLY A 219 17.57 35.12 45.21
C GLY A 219 17.73 34.93 43.70
N LEU A 220 17.66 33.68 43.24
CA LEU A 220 17.62 33.37 41.82
C LEU A 220 16.36 34.02 41.23
N ILE A 221 16.53 34.99 40.34
CA ILE A 221 15.44 35.53 39.53
C ILE A 221 15.14 34.49 38.45
N ALA A 222 13.98 33.86 38.53
CA ALA A 222 13.49 32.95 37.50
C ALA A 222 12.87 33.75 36.35
N ALA A 223 12.94 33.22 35.13
CA ALA A 223 12.30 33.80 33.95
C ALA A 223 10.79 34.02 34.22
N GLY A 224 10.27 35.20 33.87
CA GLY A 224 8.87 35.58 34.10
C GLY A 224 8.59 36.30 35.44
N MET A 225 9.61 36.49 36.30
CA MET A 225 9.48 37.37 37.47
C MET A 225 9.57 38.85 37.05
N SER A 226 8.54 39.64 37.35
CA SER A 226 8.61 41.10 37.22
C SER A 226 9.46 41.67 38.36
N VAL A 227 10.64 42.20 38.03
CA VAL A 227 11.53 42.85 39.00
C VAL A 227 11.37 44.36 38.86
N SER A 228 10.75 45.00 39.85
CA SER A 228 10.76 46.46 39.95
C SER A 228 12.07 46.89 40.59
N ALA A 229 12.94 47.54 39.82
CA ALA A 229 14.20 48.07 40.31
C ALA A 229 14.07 49.57 40.60
N ASP A 230 14.18 49.96 41.88
CA ASP A 230 14.30 51.36 42.25
C ASP A 230 15.75 51.83 42.10
N ILE A 231 15.96 52.84 41.27
CA ILE A 231 17.29 53.41 41.04
C ILE A 231 17.51 54.52 42.09
N ARG A 232 18.28 54.23 43.13
CA ARG A 232 18.75 55.26 44.07
C ARG A 232 19.96 55.97 43.48
N THR A 233 19.76 57.18 42.95
CA THR A 233 20.84 58.09 42.59
C THR A 233 21.31 58.82 43.85
N GLY A 234 22.63 58.97 44.03
CA GLY A 234 23.23 59.43 45.29
C GLY A 234 22.74 60.81 45.75
N GLU A 235 22.91 61.10 47.04
CA GLU A 235 22.49 62.35 47.65
C GLU A 235 23.39 63.52 47.20
N ARG A 236 22.87 64.39 46.34
CA ARG A 236 23.50 65.70 46.05
C ARG A 236 22.95 66.76 46.98
N ARG A 237 23.84 67.53 47.60
CA ARG A 237 23.46 68.66 48.44
C ARG A 237 23.00 69.82 47.56
N VAL A 238 21.87 70.46 47.90
CA VAL A 238 21.31 71.62 47.17
C VAL A 238 22.35 72.74 46.93
N ILE A 239 23.27 72.93 47.88
CA ILE A 239 24.35 73.92 47.78
C ILE A 239 25.32 73.66 46.62
N GLU A 240 25.45 72.41 46.16
CA GLU A 240 26.28 72.05 45.01
C GLU A 240 25.64 72.49 43.68
N TYR A 241 24.30 72.56 43.62
CA TYR A 241 23.58 73.11 42.47
C TYR A 241 23.75 74.63 42.38
N LEU A 242 23.65 75.31 43.53
CA LEU A 242 23.80 76.76 43.67
C LEU A 242 25.23 77.25 43.41
N LEU A 243 26.24 76.47 43.78
CA LEU A 243 27.65 76.83 43.58
C LEU A 243 28.22 76.38 42.22
N SER A 244 27.47 75.56 41.47
CA SER A 244 27.89 75.07 40.14
C SER A 244 28.17 76.17 39.08
N PRO A 245 27.54 77.36 39.09
CA PRO A 245 27.88 78.44 38.16
C PRO A 245 29.16 79.19 38.58
N MET A 246 29.44 79.26 39.88
CA MET A 246 30.56 80.01 40.45
C MET A 246 31.88 79.23 40.38
N LEU A 247 31.81 77.90 40.50
CA LEU A 247 32.99 77.03 40.36
C LEU A 247 33.51 76.96 38.92
N ARG A 248 32.64 77.14 37.92
CA ARG A 248 33.06 77.26 36.51
C ARG A 248 33.84 78.55 36.23
N TYR A 249 33.44 79.66 36.86
CA TYR A 249 34.13 80.94 36.69
C TYR A 249 35.52 81.01 37.34
N ARG A 250 35.82 80.16 38.33
CA ARG A 250 37.14 80.13 38.98
C ARG A 250 38.19 79.39 38.16
N ASP A 251 37.78 78.44 37.33
CA ASP A 251 38.67 77.70 36.44
C ASP A 251 38.94 78.47 35.12
N GLU A 252 38.02 79.35 34.71
CA GLU A 252 38.19 80.23 33.54
C GLU A 252 39.05 81.48 33.85
N ALA A 253 38.99 82.04 35.07
CA ALA A 253 39.73 83.25 35.46
C ALA A 253 41.23 83.04 35.74
N LEU A 254 41.71 81.80 35.76
CA LEU A 254 43.12 81.44 35.92
C LEU A 254 43.81 81.10 34.59
N ARG A 255 43.17 81.39 33.44
CA ARG A 255 43.73 81.16 32.10
C ARG A 255 43.95 82.41 31.25
N GLU A 256 43.82 83.61 31.80
CA GLU A 256 44.10 84.85 31.06
C GLU A 256 45.04 85.82 31.83
N ARG A 257 46.31 85.42 31.92
CA ARG A 257 47.51 86.24 31.63
C ARG A 257 48.78 85.42 31.75
#